data_AF-A0A9P4WVS8-F1
#
_entry.id   AF-A0A9P4WVS8-F1
#
_cell.length_a   1.000
_cell.length_b   1.000
_cell.length_c   1.000
_cell.angle_alpha   90.00
_cell.angle_beta   90.00
_cell.angle_gamma   90.00
#
_symmetry.space_group_name_H-M   'P 1'
#
loop_
_entity.id
_entity.type
_entity.pdbx_description
1 polymer ?
#
loop_
_entity_poly.entity_id
_entity_poly.type
_entity_poly.pdbx_seq_one_letter_code
_entity_poly.pdbx_strand_id
1 'polypeptide(L)'
;MTSAISSDAFADLTGILSPRTAIVVAVFAGYVALCRGLRYGRRDSEEARRPYKTREDLRKMTAEEAWDIIRYVQSCEFPWISKKALSFALFKTYGIPTISKLLCETQQLGKEQYAGRRFADTSILITEFIGHSPTSERANSAIARMNYLHGRYQKANKISNDDLLYTLSLFILEVERWVRLYEWRELTPMEICAFGTHWNVVGDAMGIDYKDLRHGPHAFKDGLEFFEDVREWADNYEKRKMVPDKYNHQLAEETTRILLANAPDALKSYGQKVVTALMDDRLRHAMLYDEPPPVYLKIVKAVFGFRKIISRNLLPPRPWSLRVRPVTDEPDANGRYFMTEYENEPWYIKPTFFERNSPLAWVRWAVGKPYPNGKDYKPQGYKIFEVGPEKLEGHGLDECKATRDRLMSSDRGRCPFVFQ
;
A
#
# COMPACT_ATOMS: atom_id res chain seq x y z
N MET A 1 -24.50 6.89 -57.79
CA MET A 1 -23.15 7.34 -58.17
C MET A 1 -22.34 7.50 -56.91
N THR A 2 -21.57 6.47 -56.58
CA THR A 2 -20.68 6.37 -55.42
C THR A 2 -19.40 7.14 -55.71
N SER A 3 -19.13 8.23 -55.00
CA SER A 3 -17.86 8.96 -55.11
C SER A 3 -16.76 8.15 -54.42
N ALA A 4 -15.80 7.70 -55.21
CA ALA A 4 -14.56 7.12 -54.74
C ALA A 4 -13.79 8.17 -53.92
N ILE A 5 -13.57 7.88 -52.64
CA ILE A 5 -12.55 8.55 -51.83
C ILE A 5 -11.21 8.11 -52.42
N SER A 6 -10.52 9.02 -53.09
CA SER A 6 -9.28 8.75 -53.82
C SER A 6 -8.19 8.24 -52.88
N SER A 7 -7.45 7.24 -53.37
CA SER A 7 -6.24 6.66 -52.75
C SER A 7 -5.12 7.67 -52.46
N ASP A 8 -5.22 8.88 -53.01
CA ASP A 8 -4.17 9.88 -52.99
C ASP A 8 -4.00 10.58 -51.63
N ALA A 9 -5.03 10.61 -50.77
CA ALA A 9 -4.93 11.18 -49.42
C ALA A 9 -4.01 10.35 -48.48
N PHE A 10 -3.81 9.06 -48.77
CA PHE A 10 -2.87 8.22 -48.02
C PHE A 10 -1.43 8.29 -48.57
N ALA A 11 -1.24 8.69 -49.83
CA ALA A 11 0.08 8.81 -50.44
C ALA A 11 0.83 10.08 -50.00
N ASP A 12 0.13 11.15 -49.66
CA ASP A 12 0.76 12.41 -49.25
C ASP A 12 1.36 12.39 -47.83
N LEU A 13 0.88 11.50 -46.95
CA LEU A 13 1.41 11.40 -45.59
C LEU A 13 2.78 10.69 -45.53
N THR A 14 3.09 9.85 -46.53
CA THR A 14 4.35 9.09 -46.61
C THR A 14 5.48 9.87 -47.27
N GLY A 15 5.17 10.96 -48.00
CA GLY A 15 6.15 11.85 -48.62
C GLY A 15 6.82 12.87 -47.67
N ILE A 16 6.35 12.99 -46.42
CA ILE A 16 6.76 14.06 -45.49
C ILE A 16 7.89 13.62 -44.54
N LEU A 17 8.14 12.32 -44.38
CA LEU A 17 9.11 11.78 -43.41
C LEU A 17 10.29 11.15 -44.14
N SER A 18 11.52 11.56 -43.79
CA SER A 18 12.72 10.89 -44.31
C SER A 18 12.67 9.38 -44.03
N PRO A 19 13.29 8.51 -44.85
CA PRO A 19 13.30 7.07 -44.61
C PRO A 19 13.78 6.69 -43.19
N ARG A 20 14.72 7.46 -42.63
CA ARG A 20 15.19 7.30 -41.25
C ARG A 20 14.09 7.60 -40.23
N THR A 21 13.32 8.66 -40.45
CA THR A 21 12.20 9.03 -39.58
C THR A 21 11.09 7.98 -39.63
N ALA A 22 10.77 7.45 -40.81
CA ALA A 22 9.80 6.38 -40.96
C ALA A 22 10.21 5.09 -40.20
N ILE A 23 11.49 4.70 -40.28
CA ILE A 23 12.03 3.56 -39.52
C ILE A 23 11.90 3.78 -38.01
N VAL A 24 12.30 4.95 -37.51
CA VAL A 24 12.21 5.27 -36.06
C VAL A 24 10.76 5.20 -35.58
N VAL A 25 9.81 5.77 -36.34
CA VAL A 25 8.39 5.72 -36.00
C VAL A 25 7.86 4.28 -36.00
N ALA A 26 8.22 3.47 -36.99
CA ALA A 26 7.80 2.07 -37.07
C ALA A 26 8.36 1.23 -35.91
N VAL A 27 9.64 1.40 -35.57
CA VAL A 27 10.28 0.73 -34.42
C VAL A 27 9.61 1.14 -33.11
N PHE A 28 9.35 2.43 -32.92
CA PHE A 28 8.66 2.93 -31.73
C PHE A 28 7.23 2.41 -31.62
N ALA A 29 6.46 2.42 -32.72
CA ALA A 29 5.11 1.85 -32.75
C ALA A 29 5.11 0.34 -32.45
N GLY A 30 6.07 -0.41 -33.02
CA GLY A 30 6.26 -1.83 -32.74
C GLY A 30 6.60 -2.10 -31.27
N TYR A 31 7.47 -1.28 -30.67
CA TYR A 31 7.80 -1.36 -29.25
C TYR A 31 6.59 -1.09 -28.35
N VAL A 32 5.77 -0.06 -28.68
CA VAL A 32 4.53 0.24 -27.96
C VAL A 32 3.54 -0.92 -28.05
N ALA A 33 3.35 -1.49 -29.24
CA ALA A 33 2.48 -2.64 -29.45
C ALA A 33 2.97 -3.87 -28.66
N LEU A 34 4.28 -4.12 -28.64
CA LEU A 34 4.88 -5.20 -27.85
C LEU A 34 4.65 -4.99 -26.35
N CYS A 35 4.94 -3.82 -25.81
CA CYS A 35 4.74 -3.52 -24.39
C CYS A 35 3.27 -3.69 -23.98
N ARG A 36 2.34 -3.20 -24.79
CA ARG A 36 0.90 -3.38 -24.58
C ARG A 36 0.52 -4.86 -24.63
N GLY A 37 0.93 -5.58 -25.67
CA GLY A 37 0.63 -7.00 -25.85
C GLY A 37 1.11 -7.85 -24.68
N LEU A 38 2.36 -7.66 -24.24
CA LEU A 38 2.90 -8.35 -23.07
C LEU A 38 2.13 -8.04 -21.78
N ARG A 39 1.72 -6.78 -21.60
CA ARG A 39 1.03 -6.33 -20.38
C ARG A 39 -0.40 -6.87 -20.29
N TYR A 40 -1.18 -6.76 -21.36
CA TYR A 40 -2.53 -7.34 -21.40
C TYR A 40 -2.49 -8.87 -21.41
N GLY A 41 -1.55 -9.46 -22.15
CA GLY A 41 -1.32 -10.91 -22.15
C GLY A 41 -0.97 -11.45 -20.77
N ARG A 42 -0.19 -10.71 -19.96
CA ARG A 42 0.05 -11.08 -18.58
C ARG A 42 -1.21 -11.05 -17.72
N ARG A 43 -1.99 -9.96 -17.76
CA ARG A 43 -3.27 -9.87 -17.04
C ARG A 43 -4.15 -11.08 -17.38
N ASP A 44 -4.30 -11.37 -18.67
CA ASP A 44 -5.16 -12.45 -19.16
C ASP A 44 -4.62 -13.83 -18.75
N SER A 45 -3.31 -14.02 -18.76
CA SER A 45 -2.66 -15.25 -18.30
C SER A 45 -2.82 -15.48 -16.79
N GLU A 46 -2.66 -14.41 -15.99
CA GLU A 46 -2.81 -14.44 -14.53
C GLU A 46 -4.27 -14.73 -14.14
N GLU A 47 -5.24 -14.17 -14.87
CA GLU A 47 -6.65 -14.49 -14.69
C GLU A 47 -6.98 -15.90 -15.18
N ALA A 48 -6.50 -16.30 -16.36
CA ALA A 48 -6.75 -17.61 -16.96
C ALA A 48 -6.25 -18.77 -16.10
N ARG A 49 -5.06 -18.67 -15.50
CA ARG A 49 -4.45 -19.75 -14.69
C ARG A 49 -5.17 -20.02 -13.36
N ARG A 50 -6.03 -19.12 -12.90
CA ARG A 50 -6.75 -19.26 -11.62
C ARG A 50 -8.14 -19.87 -11.83
N PRO A 51 -8.64 -20.70 -10.90
CA PRO A 51 -9.91 -21.41 -11.07
C PRO A 51 -11.16 -20.53 -10.89
N TYR A 52 -11.03 -19.22 -10.68
CA TYR A 52 -12.15 -18.34 -10.36
C TYR A 52 -12.71 -17.62 -11.60
N LYS A 53 -13.69 -18.23 -12.27
CA LYS A 53 -14.30 -17.66 -13.49
C LYS A 53 -15.68 -17.06 -13.24
N THR A 54 -16.36 -17.55 -12.21
CA THR A 54 -17.72 -17.18 -11.88
C THR A 54 -17.81 -16.70 -10.44
N ARG A 55 -18.95 -16.07 -10.09
CA ARG A 55 -19.25 -15.69 -8.71
C ARG A 55 -19.20 -16.89 -7.76
N GLU A 56 -19.67 -18.05 -8.20
CA GLU A 56 -19.69 -19.27 -7.38
C GLU A 56 -18.29 -19.80 -7.09
N ASP A 57 -17.35 -19.66 -8.04
CA ASP A 57 -15.97 -20.07 -7.82
C ASP A 57 -15.29 -19.20 -6.74
N LEU A 58 -15.59 -17.90 -6.70
CA LEU A 58 -15.00 -16.96 -5.73
C LEU A 58 -15.28 -17.35 -4.27
N ARG A 59 -16.40 -18.01 -4.00
CA ARG A 59 -16.77 -18.51 -2.67
C ARG A 59 -15.80 -19.54 -2.11
N LYS A 60 -15.04 -20.20 -2.98
CA LYS A 60 -14.07 -21.24 -2.62
C LYS A 60 -12.65 -20.69 -2.47
N MET A 61 -12.44 -19.39 -2.67
CA MET A 61 -11.12 -18.79 -2.62
C MET A 61 -10.52 -18.92 -1.22
N THR A 62 -9.44 -19.70 -1.13
CA THR A 62 -8.71 -19.88 0.13
C THR A 62 -7.87 -18.65 0.46
N ALA A 63 -7.50 -18.49 1.73
CA ALA A 63 -6.63 -17.40 2.15
C ALA A 63 -5.25 -17.47 1.49
N GLU A 64 -4.73 -18.68 1.24
CA GLU A 64 -3.47 -18.91 0.50
C GLU A 64 -3.57 -18.43 -0.95
N GLU A 65 -4.64 -18.78 -1.65
CA GLU A 65 -4.85 -18.36 -3.03
C GLU A 65 -5.07 -16.86 -3.14
N ALA A 66 -5.82 -16.27 -2.19
CA ALA A 66 -6.03 -14.84 -2.07
C ALA A 66 -4.71 -14.09 -1.83
N TRP A 67 -3.86 -14.60 -0.93
CA TRP A 67 -2.51 -14.07 -0.71
C TRP A 67 -1.66 -14.12 -1.98
N ASP A 68 -1.65 -15.24 -2.72
CA ASP A 68 -0.86 -15.33 -3.97
C ASP A 68 -1.33 -14.29 -5.01
N ILE A 69 -2.64 -14.01 -5.09
CA ILE A 69 -3.19 -12.97 -5.96
C ILE A 69 -2.73 -11.57 -5.50
N ILE A 70 -2.89 -11.24 -4.22
CA ILE A 70 -2.47 -9.94 -3.68
C ILE A 70 -0.96 -9.75 -3.84
N ARG A 71 -0.17 -10.79 -3.60
CA ARG A 71 1.29 -10.76 -3.79
C ARG A 71 1.64 -10.43 -5.22
N TYR A 72 0.98 -11.04 -6.21
CA TYR A 72 1.16 -10.65 -7.62
C TYR A 72 0.82 -9.17 -7.85
N VAL A 73 -0.37 -8.74 -7.41
CA VAL A 73 -0.85 -7.36 -7.58
C VAL A 73 0.13 -6.36 -6.97
N GLN A 74 0.58 -6.58 -5.74
CA GLN A 74 1.35 -5.62 -4.96
C GLN A 74 2.87 -5.74 -5.15
N SER A 75 3.40 -6.81 -5.73
CA SER A 75 4.85 -6.94 -5.98
C SER A 75 5.22 -6.83 -7.46
N CYS A 76 4.30 -7.17 -8.36
CA CYS A 76 4.55 -7.19 -9.80
C CYS A 76 3.75 -6.14 -10.57
N GLU A 77 2.43 -6.14 -10.43
CA GLU A 77 1.56 -5.35 -11.30
C GLU A 77 1.53 -3.87 -10.89
N PHE A 78 1.21 -3.60 -9.63
CA PHE A 78 0.91 -2.29 -9.06
C PHE A 78 1.71 -1.96 -7.78
N PRO A 79 3.00 -2.32 -7.63
CA PRO A 79 3.69 -2.15 -6.35
C PRO A 79 3.80 -0.69 -5.90
N TRP A 80 4.15 0.20 -6.81
CA TRP A 80 4.36 1.60 -6.46
C TRP A 80 3.06 2.27 -6.02
N ILE A 81 1.96 2.08 -6.77
CA ILE A 81 0.66 2.65 -6.40
C ILE A 81 0.11 1.99 -5.13
N SER A 82 0.31 0.68 -4.94
CA SER A 82 -0.16 -0.03 -3.74
C SER A 82 0.54 0.52 -2.50
N LYS A 83 1.87 0.69 -2.56
CA LYS A 83 2.64 1.32 -1.47
C LYS A 83 2.13 2.72 -1.13
N LYS A 84 1.87 3.56 -2.15
CA LYS A 84 1.35 4.92 -1.92
C LYS A 84 -0.09 4.93 -1.43
N ALA A 85 -0.94 4.03 -1.90
CA ALA A 85 -2.30 3.84 -1.40
C ALA A 85 -2.32 3.41 0.07
N LEU A 86 -1.45 2.47 0.48
CA LEU A 86 -1.34 2.06 1.88
C LEU A 86 -0.78 3.16 2.79
N SER A 87 0.17 3.95 2.27
CA SER A 87 0.66 5.14 2.99
C SER A 87 -0.46 6.18 3.17
N PHE A 88 -1.29 6.37 2.15
CA PHE A 88 -2.46 7.24 2.22
C PHE A 88 -3.56 6.68 3.14
N ALA A 89 -3.77 5.36 3.15
CA ALA A 89 -4.70 4.71 4.07
C ALA A 89 -4.38 5.05 5.53
N LEU A 90 -3.10 4.96 5.91
CA LEU A 90 -2.63 5.39 7.23
C LEU A 90 -2.92 6.88 7.46
N PHE A 91 -2.57 7.74 6.50
CA PHE A 91 -2.81 9.18 6.60
C PHE A 91 -4.29 9.53 6.77
N LYS A 92 -5.19 8.82 6.08
CA LYS A 92 -6.63 9.06 6.13
C LYS A 92 -7.24 8.74 7.50
N THR A 93 -6.65 7.81 8.28
CA THR A 93 -7.08 7.58 9.67
C THR A 93 -6.94 8.82 10.55
N TYR A 94 -6.08 9.78 10.19
CA TYR A 94 -5.86 10.99 10.96
C TYR A 94 -7.03 11.97 10.85
N GLY A 95 -7.99 11.73 9.96
CA GLY A 95 -9.26 12.44 9.91
C GLY A 95 -10.26 11.99 10.98
N ILE A 96 -9.97 10.94 11.76
CA ILE A 96 -10.84 10.44 12.83
C ILE A 96 -10.33 10.94 14.20
N PRO A 97 -11.12 11.74 14.95
CA PRO A 97 -10.66 12.36 16.19
C PRO A 97 -10.16 11.39 17.28
N THR A 98 -10.76 10.21 17.41
CA THR A 98 -10.33 9.18 18.39
C THR A 98 -8.93 8.68 18.06
N ILE A 99 -8.65 8.43 16.77
CA ILE A 99 -7.36 7.94 16.28
C ILE A 99 -6.30 9.04 16.31
N SER A 100 -6.60 10.22 15.76
CA SER A 100 -5.64 11.33 15.68
C SER A 100 -5.20 11.82 17.05
N LYS A 101 -6.14 11.96 17.99
CA LYS A 101 -5.84 12.33 19.38
C LYS A 101 -4.87 11.34 20.02
N LEU A 102 -5.13 10.04 19.87
CA LEU A 102 -4.24 9.01 20.41
C LEU A 102 -2.84 9.11 19.79
N LEU A 103 -2.73 9.26 18.48
CA LEU A 103 -1.46 9.38 17.78
C LEU A 103 -0.66 10.61 18.21
N CYS A 104 -1.33 11.76 18.38
CA CYS A 104 -0.76 12.97 18.97
C CYS A 104 -0.25 12.72 20.40
N GLU A 105 -1.05 12.09 21.27
CA GLU A 105 -0.67 11.76 22.65
C GLU A 105 0.56 10.83 22.72
N THR A 106 0.72 9.92 21.75
CA THR A 106 1.88 9.02 21.72
C THR A 106 3.20 9.71 21.39
N GLN A 107 3.14 10.90 20.75
CA GLN A 107 4.27 11.67 20.24
C GLN A 107 5.16 10.93 19.23
N GLN A 108 4.76 9.73 18.78
CA GLN A 108 5.53 8.92 17.84
C GLN A 108 5.48 9.46 16.40
N LEU A 109 4.47 10.29 16.08
CA LEU A 109 4.35 10.98 14.80
C LEU A 109 4.52 12.49 14.91
N GLY A 110 4.40 13.06 16.12
CA GLY A 110 4.52 14.51 16.32
C GLY A 110 5.92 15.05 16.60
N LYS A 111 6.90 14.15 16.83
CA LYS A 111 8.32 14.52 16.92
C LYS A 111 9.09 13.86 15.80
N GLU A 112 9.77 14.68 14.99
CA GLU A 112 10.54 14.26 13.81
C GLU A 112 11.51 13.12 14.14
N GLN A 113 12.20 13.20 15.27
CA GLN A 113 13.15 12.20 15.76
C GLN A 113 12.58 10.79 16.00
N TYR A 114 11.25 10.66 16.17
CA TYR A 114 10.59 9.35 16.36
C TYR A 114 9.84 8.90 15.11
N ALA A 115 9.44 9.84 14.26
CA ALA A 115 8.55 9.59 13.14
C ALA A 115 9.13 8.63 12.10
N GLY A 116 10.41 8.78 11.75
CA GLY A 116 11.04 7.92 10.74
C GLY A 116 11.10 6.47 11.18
N ARG A 117 11.46 6.22 12.45
CA ARG A 117 11.41 4.86 13.03
C ARG A 117 9.99 4.32 13.10
N ARG A 118 9.03 5.12 13.58
CA ARG A 118 7.61 4.74 13.66
C ARG A 118 7.07 4.31 12.30
N PHE A 119 7.42 5.04 11.25
CA PHE A 119 7.05 4.71 9.87
C PHE A 119 7.68 3.39 9.40
N ALA A 120 8.98 3.20 9.66
CA ALA A 120 9.68 1.96 9.31
C ALA A 120 9.08 0.74 10.04
N ASP A 121 8.88 0.83 11.35
CA ASP A 121 8.30 -0.24 12.16
C ASP A 121 6.88 -0.63 11.69
N THR A 122 6.07 0.37 11.35
CA THR A 122 4.71 0.15 10.81
C THR A 122 4.78 -0.51 9.43
N SER A 123 5.67 -0.03 8.57
CA SER A 123 5.88 -0.60 7.23
C SER A 123 6.36 -2.05 7.28
N ILE A 124 7.25 -2.39 8.22
CA ILE A 124 7.74 -3.75 8.42
C ILE A 124 6.59 -4.67 8.82
N LEU A 125 5.83 -4.35 9.88
CA LEU A 125 4.76 -5.22 10.34
C LEU A 125 3.74 -5.48 9.22
N ILE A 126 3.31 -4.42 8.52
CA ILE A 126 2.38 -4.51 7.38
C ILE A 126 2.96 -5.38 6.26
N THR A 127 4.21 -5.15 5.87
CA THR A 127 4.87 -5.92 4.80
C THR A 127 5.01 -7.39 5.19
N GLU A 128 5.31 -7.69 6.46
CA GLU A 128 5.50 -9.05 6.93
C GLU A 128 4.22 -9.88 6.84
N PHE A 129 3.06 -9.35 7.26
CA PHE A 129 1.81 -10.11 7.22
C PHE A 129 1.04 -10.06 5.90
N ILE A 130 1.31 -9.10 5.01
CA ILE A 130 0.75 -9.06 3.65
C ILE A 130 1.67 -9.79 2.66
N GLY A 131 2.99 -9.66 2.83
CA GLY A 131 3.98 -10.18 1.89
C GLY A 131 4.22 -11.69 1.97
N HIS A 132 3.82 -12.33 3.07
CA HIS A 132 4.02 -13.75 3.34
C HIS A 132 2.70 -14.50 3.51
N SER A 133 2.73 -15.81 3.26
CA SER A 133 1.55 -16.66 3.32
C SER A 133 0.86 -16.56 4.69
N PRO A 134 -0.48 -16.61 4.75
CA PRO A 134 -1.22 -16.52 6.00
C PRO A 134 -0.92 -17.67 6.97
N THR A 135 -0.38 -18.79 6.49
CA THR A 135 0.08 -19.93 7.31
C THR A 135 1.56 -19.86 7.67
N SER A 136 2.28 -18.82 7.24
CA SER A 136 3.71 -18.66 7.54
C SER A 136 3.98 -18.15 8.95
N GLU A 137 5.10 -18.57 9.54
CA GLU A 137 5.54 -18.06 10.84
C GLU A 137 5.76 -16.54 10.81
N ARG A 138 6.29 -16.00 9.70
CA ARG A 138 6.57 -14.56 9.55
C ARG A 138 5.29 -13.73 9.63
N ALA A 139 4.27 -14.08 8.86
CA ALA A 139 3.00 -13.35 8.86
C ALA A 139 2.35 -13.38 10.26
N ASN A 140 2.28 -14.57 10.86
CA ASN A 140 1.65 -14.74 12.18
C ASN A 140 2.45 -14.08 13.31
N SER A 141 3.78 -14.03 13.21
CA SER A 141 4.62 -13.29 14.15
C SER A 141 4.40 -11.78 14.07
N ALA A 142 4.23 -11.24 12.85
CA ALA A 142 3.98 -9.82 12.66
C ALA A 142 2.60 -9.40 13.17
N ILE A 143 1.57 -10.21 12.90
CA ILE A 143 0.23 -10.02 13.48
C ILE A 143 0.29 -10.11 15.01
N ALA A 144 0.98 -11.10 15.57
CA ALA A 144 1.11 -11.23 17.02
C ALA A 144 1.78 -10.00 17.64
N ARG A 145 2.85 -9.48 17.02
CA ARG A 145 3.52 -8.26 17.49
C ARG A 145 2.60 -7.04 17.40
N MET A 146 1.89 -6.88 16.29
CA MET A 146 0.91 -5.80 16.13
C MET A 146 -0.19 -5.88 17.19
N ASN A 147 -0.76 -7.07 17.43
CA ASN A 147 -1.79 -7.31 18.44
C ASN A 147 -1.29 -6.99 19.85
N TYR A 148 -0.05 -7.34 20.18
CA TYR A 148 0.55 -6.93 21.46
C TYR A 148 0.61 -5.40 21.60
N LEU A 149 1.08 -4.71 20.57
CA LEU A 149 1.23 -3.25 20.58
C LEU A 149 -0.14 -2.54 20.68
N HIS A 150 -1.13 -2.97 19.90
CA HIS A 150 -2.49 -2.42 19.93
C HIS A 150 -3.25 -2.83 21.20
N GLY A 151 -3.06 -4.06 21.67
CA GLY A 151 -3.73 -4.62 22.85
C GLY A 151 -3.49 -3.81 24.12
N ARG A 152 -2.32 -3.16 24.25
CA ARG A 152 -2.04 -2.23 25.35
C ARG A 152 -2.99 -1.03 25.37
N TYR A 153 -3.34 -0.51 24.19
CA TYR A 153 -4.26 0.62 24.07
C TYR A 153 -5.73 0.18 24.10
N GLN A 154 -6.05 -1.01 23.59
CA GLN A 154 -7.39 -1.60 23.75
C GLN A 154 -7.71 -1.86 25.23
N LYS A 155 -6.79 -2.48 25.98
CA LYS A 155 -6.92 -2.70 27.45
C LYS A 155 -7.08 -1.38 28.22
N ALA A 156 -6.58 -0.27 27.68
CA ALA A 156 -6.73 1.07 28.22
C ALA A 156 -7.94 1.84 27.66
N ASN A 157 -8.83 1.19 26.90
CA ASN A 157 -10.00 1.79 26.23
C ASN A 157 -9.65 3.00 25.32
N LYS A 158 -8.46 2.97 24.71
CA LYS A 158 -7.98 4.03 23.80
C LYS A 158 -8.10 3.66 22.31
N ILE A 159 -8.25 2.37 22.00
CA ILE A 159 -8.54 1.87 20.64
C ILE A 159 -9.82 1.05 20.74
N SER A 160 -10.87 1.49 20.06
CA SER A 160 -12.15 0.77 19.96
C SER A 160 -12.14 -0.25 18.82
N ASN A 161 -13.16 -1.13 18.78
CA ASN A 161 -13.37 -2.02 17.64
C ASN A 161 -13.59 -1.22 16.34
N ASP A 162 -14.37 -0.14 16.41
CA ASP A 162 -14.63 0.76 15.29
C ASP A 162 -13.34 1.37 14.73
N ASP A 163 -12.40 1.78 15.59
CA ASP A 163 -11.11 2.34 15.14
C ASP A 163 -10.29 1.27 14.37
N LEU A 164 -10.33 0.02 14.83
CA LEU A 164 -9.66 -1.10 14.17
C LEU A 164 -10.35 -1.47 12.85
N LEU A 165 -11.68 -1.61 12.84
CA LEU A 165 -12.45 -1.94 11.64
C LEU A 165 -12.33 -0.83 10.59
N TYR A 166 -12.33 0.44 11.00
CA TYR A 166 -12.08 1.55 10.09
C TYR A 166 -10.67 1.51 9.51
N THR A 167 -9.66 1.29 10.34
CA THR A 167 -8.29 1.16 9.85
C THR A 167 -8.16 -0.01 8.87
N LEU A 168 -8.71 -1.18 9.20
CA LEU A 168 -8.76 -2.37 8.33
C LEU A 168 -9.45 -2.05 6.99
N SER A 169 -10.57 -1.32 7.02
CA SER A 169 -11.31 -0.94 5.81
C SER A 169 -10.43 -0.15 4.84
N LEU A 170 -9.59 0.75 5.32
CA LEU A 170 -8.74 1.56 4.45
C LEU A 170 -7.66 0.73 3.77
N PHE A 171 -7.11 -0.27 4.47
CA PHE A 171 -6.16 -1.23 3.89
C PHE A 171 -6.78 -2.08 2.76
N ILE A 172 -8.08 -2.36 2.84
CA ILE A 172 -8.85 -3.07 1.84
C ILE A 172 -9.17 -2.15 0.64
N LEU A 173 -9.72 -0.97 0.93
CA LEU A 173 -10.41 -0.13 -0.05
C LEU A 173 -9.48 0.84 -0.79
N GLU A 174 -8.44 1.36 -0.14
CA GLU A 174 -7.63 2.43 -0.74
C GLU A 174 -6.74 1.91 -1.87
N VAL A 175 -6.25 0.66 -1.79
CA VAL A 175 -5.47 0.05 -2.89
C VAL A 175 -6.33 -0.07 -4.15
N GLU A 176 -7.55 -0.60 -4.02
CA GLU A 176 -8.50 -0.70 -5.13
C GLU A 176 -8.84 0.69 -5.69
N ARG A 177 -9.17 1.65 -4.82
CA ARG A 177 -9.50 3.02 -5.22
C ARG A 177 -8.37 3.68 -6.00
N TRP A 178 -7.13 3.59 -5.52
CA TRP A 178 -5.98 4.21 -6.16
C TRP A 178 -5.61 3.52 -7.47
N VAL A 179 -5.72 2.19 -7.56
CA VAL A 179 -5.53 1.45 -8.82
C VAL A 179 -6.56 1.91 -9.85
N ARG A 180 -7.86 1.95 -9.48
CA ARG A 180 -8.93 2.40 -10.37
C ARG A 180 -8.69 3.82 -10.89
N LEU A 181 -8.29 4.74 -10.02
CA LEU A 181 -8.07 6.15 -10.38
C LEU A 181 -6.80 6.37 -11.21
N TYR A 182 -5.70 5.69 -10.88
CA TYR A 182 -4.36 6.12 -11.31
C TYR A 182 -3.57 5.09 -12.13
N GLU A 183 -4.02 3.84 -12.23
CA GLU A 183 -3.33 2.81 -12.99
C GLU A 183 -3.99 2.51 -14.33
N TRP A 184 -3.27 1.77 -15.17
CA TRP A 184 -3.63 1.52 -16.57
C TRP A 184 -4.84 0.60 -16.77
N ARG A 185 -5.25 -0.14 -15.73
CA ARG A 185 -6.48 -0.93 -15.64
C ARG A 185 -7.00 -0.90 -14.20
N GLU A 186 -8.24 -1.32 -14.04
CA GLU A 186 -8.87 -1.58 -12.74
C GLU A 186 -8.50 -2.99 -12.24
N LEU A 187 -8.76 -3.26 -10.95
CA LEU A 187 -8.69 -4.62 -10.42
C LEU A 187 -9.85 -5.45 -10.97
N THR A 188 -9.60 -6.72 -11.25
CA THR A 188 -10.66 -7.65 -11.66
C THR A 188 -11.52 -8.05 -10.46
N PRO A 189 -12.76 -8.55 -10.66
CA PRO A 189 -13.58 -9.07 -9.55
C PRO A 189 -12.88 -10.15 -8.73
N MET A 190 -12.06 -11.00 -9.37
CA MET A 190 -11.21 -11.99 -8.70
C MET A 190 -10.17 -11.34 -7.80
N GLU A 191 -9.48 -10.30 -8.29
CA GLU A 191 -8.51 -9.55 -7.50
C GLU A 191 -9.18 -8.86 -6.31
N ILE A 192 -10.34 -8.22 -6.49
CA ILE A 192 -11.08 -7.58 -5.39
C ILE A 192 -11.55 -8.62 -4.35
N CYS A 193 -12.06 -9.76 -4.80
CA CYS A 193 -12.40 -10.87 -3.90
C CYS A 193 -11.19 -11.32 -3.09
N ALA A 194 -9.99 -11.42 -3.70
CA ALA A 194 -8.77 -11.77 -2.99
C ALA A 194 -8.42 -10.74 -1.90
N PHE A 195 -8.53 -9.44 -2.19
CA PHE A 195 -8.37 -8.39 -1.18
C PHE A 195 -9.34 -8.59 0.00
N GLY A 196 -10.62 -8.82 -0.27
CA GLY A 196 -11.61 -9.07 0.77
C GLY A 196 -11.32 -10.33 1.59
N THR A 197 -11.02 -11.45 0.93
CA THR A 197 -10.69 -12.72 1.59
C THR A 197 -9.46 -12.61 2.49
N HIS A 198 -8.36 -12.06 1.98
CA HIS A 198 -7.11 -11.96 2.73
C HIS A 198 -7.26 -11.03 3.94
N TRP A 199 -7.88 -9.86 3.78
CA TRP A 199 -8.02 -8.91 4.87
C TRP A 199 -9.09 -9.31 5.89
N ASN A 200 -10.11 -10.07 5.50
CA ASN A 200 -11.02 -10.72 6.44
C ASN A 200 -10.23 -11.64 7.38
N VAL A 201 -9.37 -12.49 6.82
CA VAL A 201 -8.48 -13.39 7.59
C VAL A 201 -7.50 -12.61 8.46
N VAL A 202 -6.97 -11.47 8.01
CA VAL A 202 -6.14 -10.60 8.87
C VAL A 202 -6.96 -10.00 10.01
N GLY A 203 -8.15 -9.48 9.75
CA GLY A 203 -9.01 -8.89 10.78
C GLY A 203 -9.48 -9.92 11.83
N ASP A 204 -9.76 -11.16 11.42
CA ASP A 204 -10.03 -12.27 12.37
C ASP A 204 -8.83 -12.53 13.29
N ALA A 205 -7.62 -12.48 12.73
CA ALA A 205 -6.38 -12.65 13.49
C ALA A 205 -6.16 -11.53 14.52
N MET A 206 -6.66 -10.34 14.21
CA MET A 206 -6.65 -9.15 15.06
C MET A 206 -7.78 -9.15 16.09
N GLY A 207 -8.76 -10.05 15.97
CA GLY A 207 -9.95 -10.09 16.82
C GLY A 207 -10.91 -8.93 16.56
N ILE A 208 -10.98 -8.44 15.31
CA ILE A 208 -11.93 -7.39 14.91
C ILE A 208 -13.32 -8.01 14.80
N ASP A 209 -14.29 -7.39 15.46
CA ASP A 209 -15.70 -7.79 15.44
C ASP A 209 -16.41 -7.14 14.25
N TYR A 210 -17.05 -7.97 13.43
CA TYR A 210 -17.76 -7.57 12.20
C TYR A 210 -19.27 -7.47 12.37
N LYS A 211 -19.80 -7.53 13.60
CA LYS A 211 -21.27 -7.46 13.85
C LYS A 211 -21.98 -6.25 13.24
N ASP A 212 -21.26 -5.13 13.09
CA ASP A 212 -21.82 -3.88 12.58
C ASP A 212 -21.83 -3.82 11.04
N LEU A 213 -21.24 -4.82 10.37
CA LEU A 213 -21.38 -5.01 8.92
C LEU A 213 -22.78 -5.53 8.60
N ARG A 214 -23.27 -5.21 7.40
CA ARG A 214 -24.66 -5.51 6.98
C ARG A 214 -25.00 -7.00 7.06
N HIS A 215 -24.07 -7.88 6.69
CA HIS A 215 -24.23 -9.33 6.77
C HIS A 215 -23.73 -9.92 8.10
N GLY A 216 -23.31 -9.09 9.06
CA GLY A 216 -22.78 -9.53 10.35
C GLY A 216 -21.49 -10.34 10.23
N PRO A 217 -21.06 -11.06 11.29
CA PRO A 217 -19.72 -11.64 11.33
C PRO A 217 -19.57 -12.98 10.59
N HIS A 218 -20.67 -13.65 10.25
CA HIS A 218 -20.65 -15.05 9.79
C HIS A 218 -21.59 -15.33 8.62
N ALA A 219 -21.97 -14.32 7.83
CA ALA A 219 -22.90 -14.53 6.70
C ALA A 219 -22.41 -14.03 5.34
N PHE A 220 -21.13 -13.64 5.23
CA PHE A 220 -20.55 -13.28 3.93
C PHE A 220 -20.42 -14.52 3.04
N LYS A 221 -20.87 -14.41 1.79
CA LYS A 221 -20.73 -15.51 0.81
C LYS A 221 -19.31 -15.70 0.28
N ASP A 222 -18.57 -14.60 0.15
CA ASP A 222 -17.22 -14.55 -0.39
C ASP A 222 -16.54 -13.20 -0.07
N GLY A 223 -15.27 -13.07 -0.48
CA GLY A 223 -14.47 -11.88 -0.19
C GLY A 223 -14.98 -10.61 -0.88
N LEU A 224 -15.67 -10.70 -2.01
CA LEU A 224 -16.23 -9.52 -2.67
C LEU A 224 -17.44 -8.98 -1.90
N GLU A 225 -18.28 -9.85 -1.34
CA GLU A 225 -19.40 -9.43 -0.49
C GLU A 225 -18.89 -8.77 0.80
N PHE A 226 -17.86 -9.35 1.43
CA PHE A 226 -17.17 -8.71 2.55
C PHE A 226 -16.60 -7.34 2.16
N PHE A 227 -15.96 -7.22 0.99
CA PHE A 227 -15.42 -5.96 0.49
C PHE A 227 -16.52 -4.89 0.30
N GLU A 228 -17.68 -5.27 -0.22
CA GLU A 228 -18.85 -4.38 -0.39
C GLU A 228 -19.40 -3.91 0.95
N ASP A 229 -19.57 -4.82 1.91
CA ASP A 229 -20.05 -4.48 3.26
C ASP A 229 -19.10 -3.54 4.00
N VAL A 230 -17.80 -3.83 3.94
CA VAL A 230 -16.78 -2.97 4.54
C VAL A 230 -16.77 -1.59 3.88
N ARG A 231 -16.99 -1.50 2.56
CA ARG A 231 -17.09 -0.24 1.83
C ARG A 231 -18.28 0.60 2.28
N GLU A 232 -19.46 -0.03 2.38
CA GLU A 232 -20.68 0.64 2.84
C GLU A 232 -20.54 1.10 4.29
N TRP A 233 -20.03 0.22 5.16
CA TRP A 233 -19.79 0.54 6.56
C TRP A 233 -18.77 1.68 6.72
N ALA A 234 -17.66 1.66 5.99
CA ALA A 234 -16.61 2.68 6.06
C ALA A 234 -17.12 4.05 5.59
N ASP A 235 -17.89 4.13 4.50
CA ASP A 235 -18.48 5.40 4.06
C ASP A 235 -19.46 5.97 5.10
N ASN A 236 -20.29 5.12 5.70
CA ASN A 236 -21.21 5.53 6.77
C ASN A 236 -20.49 5.89 8.08
N TYR A 237 -19.38 5.22 8.39
CA TYR A 237 -18.53 5.56 9.52
C TYR A 237 -17.87 6.92 9.32
N GLU A 238 -17.26 7.15 8.16
CA GLU A 238 -16.63 8.42 7.81
C GLU A 238 -17.61 9.59 7.83
N LYS A 239 -18.82 9.45 7.28
CA LYS A 239 -19.88 10.50 7.37
C LYS A 239 -20.17 10.94 8.81
N ARG A 240 -20.06 10.02 9.77
CA ARG A 240 -20.39 10.28 11.18
C ARG A 240 -19.17 10.69 12.02
N LYS A 241 -17.98 10.20 11.69
CA LYS A 241 -16.80 10.25 12.56
C LYS A 241 -15.62 11.03 11.98
N MET A 242 -15.56 11.23 10.67
CA MET A 242 -14.53 12.05 10.03
C MET A 242 -14.96 13.52 10.06
N VAL A 243 -14.82 14.13 11.24
CA VAL A 243 -15.31 15.48 11.54
C VAL A 243 -14.14 16.43 11.87
N PRO A 244 -14.32 17.75 11.70
CA PRO A 244 -13.30 18.74 12.06
C PRO A 244 -12.82 18.61 13.52
N ASP A 245 -11.51 18.44 13.71
CA ASP A 245 -10.90 18.38 15.04
C ASP A 245 -9.46 18.95 15.02
N LYS A 246 -9.06 19.60 16.11
CA LYS A 246 -7.72 20.19 16.26
C LYS A 246 -6.60 19.14 16.21
N TYR A 247 -6.83 17.94 16.72
CA TYR A 247 -5.84 16.85 16.70
C TYR A 247 -5.67 16.29 15.29
N ASN A 248 -6.73 16.26 14.49
CA ASN A 248 -6.64 15.90 13.06
C ASN A 248 -5.71 16.87 12.33
N HIS A 249 -5.94 18.18 12.53
CA HIS A 249 -5.14 19.24 11.91
C HIS A 249 -3.67 19.17 12.35
N GLN A 250 -3.41 19.08 13.67
CA GLN A 250 -2.06 18.99 14.20
C GLN A 250 -1.29 17.81 13.60
N LEU A 251 -1.89 16.62 13.62
CA LEU A 251 -1.22 15.41 13.13
C LEU A 251 -0.98 15.46 11.61
N ALA A 252 -1.91 16.04 10.86
CA ALA A 252 -1.77 16.21 9.43
C ALA A 252 -0.62 17.18 9.07
N GLU A 253 -0.46 18.27 9.82
CA GLU A 253 0.66 19.21 9.67
C GLU A 253 2.01 18.54 9.98
N GLU A 254 2.09 17.82 11.10
CA GLU A 254 3.29 17.09 11.51
C GLU A 254 3.68 16.03 10.45
N THR A 255 2.70 15.28 9.95
CA THR A 255 2.94 14.26 8.91
C THR A 255 3.32 14.88 7.58
N THR A 256 2.67 15.97 7.17
CA THR A 256 3.00 16.67 5.92
C THR A 256 4.43 17.19 5.96
N ARG A 257 4.91 17.69 7.12
CA ARG A 257 6.31 18.08 7.31
C ARG A 257 7.26 16.90 7.13
N ILE A 258 6.92 15.72 7.65
CA ILE A 258 7.73 14.50 7.49
C ILE A 258 7.77 14.05 6.01
N LEU A 259 6.64 14.08 5.31
CA LEU A 259 6.56 13.74 3.88
C LEU A 259 7.45 14.66 3.02
N LEU A 260 7.53 15.94 3.40
CA LEU A 260 8.29 16.96 2.70
C LEU A 260 9.70 17.15 3.26
N ALA A 261 10.17 16.30 4.18
CA ALA A 261 11.47 16.43 4.83
C ALA A 261 12.65 16.35 3.85
N ASN A 262 12.49 15.60 2.75
CA ASN A 262 13.48 15.49 1.68
C ASN A 262 13.28 16.52 0.55
N ALA A 263 12.18 17.29 0.56
CA ALA A 263 11.95 18.32 -0.45
C ALA A 263 12.81 19.57 -0.16
N PRO A 264 13.34 20.25 -1.20
CA PRO A 264 13.98 21.55 -1.03
C PRO A 264 13.04 22.54 -0.34
N ASP A 265 13.57 23.41 0.54
CA ASP A 265 12.74 24.33 1.34
C ASP A 265 11.84 25.23 0.48
N ALA A 266 12.35 25.69 -0.67
CA ALA A 266 11.60 26.49 -1.63
C ALA A 266 10.38 25.77 -2.22
N LEU A 267 10.36 24.43 -2.21
CA LEU A 267 9.28 23.61 -2.77
C LEU A 267 8.30 23.09 -1.70
N LYS A 268 8.58 23.26 -0.40
CA LYS A 268 7.74 22.70 0.66
C LYS A 268 6.31 23.24 0.64
N SER A 269 6.12 24.54 0.42
CA SER A 269 4.78 25.15 0.33
C SER A 269 3.96 24.64 -0.87
N TYR A 270 4.64 24.34 -1.99
CA TYR A 270 4.00 23.71 -3.15
C TYR A 270 3.67 22.24 -2.87
N GLY A 271 4.58 21.53 -2.20
CA GLY A 271 4.39 20.16 -1.75
C GLY A 271 3.18 20.03 -0.81
N GLN A 272 3.00 20.97 0.12
CA GLN A 272 1.83 21.03 1.00
C GLN A 272 0.53 21.07 0.18
N LYS A 273 0.44 21.97 -0.80
CA LYS A 273 -0.74 22.08 -1.68
C LYS A 273 -0.99 20.82 -2.50
N VAL A 274 0.07 20.11 -2.92
CA VAL A 274 -0.06 18.80 -3.58
C VAL A 274 -0.62 17.75 -2.62
N VAL A 275 -0.12 17.70 -1.38
CA VAL A 275 -0.64 16.78 -0.35
C VAL A 275 -2.12 17.07 -0.07
N THR A 276 -2.50 18.34 0.11
CA THR A 276 -3.91 18.75 0.27
C THR A 276 -4.76 18.36 -0.94
N ALA A 277 -4.24 18.49 -2.16
CA ALA A 277 -4.92 18.09 -3.40
C ALA A 277 -5.10 16.57 -3.57
N LEU A 278 -4.38 15.75 -2.80
CA LEU A 278 -4.57 14.30 -2.78
C LEU A 278 -5.64 13.86 -1.76
N MET A 279 -6.01 14.73 -0.83
CA MET A 279 -7.07 14.46 0.14
C MET A 279 -8.43 14.53 -0.56
N ASP A 280 -9.34 13.62 -0.21
CA ASP A 280 -10.75 13.82 -0.52
C ASP A 280 -11.34 14.96 0.32
N ASP A 281 -12.49 15.48 -0.11
CA ASP A 281 -13.11 16.63 0.56
C ASP A 281 -13.38 16.35 2.04
N ARG A 282 -13.90 15.18 2.40
CA ARG A 282 -14.26 14.88 3.79
C ARG A 282 -13.02 14.87 4.68
N LEU A 283 -11.95 14.22 4.24
CA LEU A 283 -10.67 14.20 4.95
C LEU A 283 -10.08 15.60 5.13
N ARG A 284 -10.08 16.40 4.05
CA ARG A 284 -9.57 17.77 4.06
C ARG A 284 -10.31 18.65 5.06
N HIS A 285 -11.66 18.61 5.06
CA HIS A 285 -12.47 19.36 6.02
C HIS A 285 -12.24 18.88 7.46
N ALA A 286 -12.13 17.57 7.68
CA ALA A 286 -11.85 17.01 9.01
C ALA A 286 -10.49 17.45 9.57
N MET A 287 -9.52 17.70 8.69
CA MET A 287 -8.19 18.21 9.01
C MET A 287 -8.08 19.74 9.02
N LEU A 288 -9.19 20.47 8.86
CA LEU A 288 -9.21 21.94 8.84
C LEU A 288 -8.32 22.56 7.74
N TYR A 289 -8.18 21.88 6.60
CA TYR A 289 -7.45 22.42 5.45
C TYR A 289 -8.39 23.17 4.49
N ASP A 290 -7.93 24.32 4.03
CA ASP A 290 -8.58 25.05 2.95
C ASP A 290 -8.54 24.25 1.63
N GLU A 291 -9.49 24.55 0.75
CA GLU A 291 -9.52 23.95 -0.57
C GLU A 291 -8.25 24.34 -1.36
N PRO A 292 -7.51 23.36 -1.93
CA PRO A 292 -6.33 23.67 -2.70
C PRO A 292 -6.73 24.35 -4.03
N PRO A 293 -5.94 25.30 -4.55
CA PRO A 293 -6.26 25.93 -5.83
C PRO A 293 -6.47 24.89 -6.94
N PRO A 294 -7.49 25.02 -7.82
CA PRO A 294 -7.85 23.98 -8.79
C PRO A 294 -6.73 23.51 -9.72
N VAL A 295 -5.69 24.32 -9.90
CA VAL A 295 -4.48 23.95 -10.65
C VAL A 295 -3.76 22.75 -10.05
N TYR A 296 -3.70 22.59 -8.72
CA TYR A 296 -3.03 21.46 -8.07
C TYR A 296 -3.76 20.14 -8.31
N LEU A 297 -5.11 20.17 -8.30
CA LEU A 297 -5.93 19.02 -8.68
C LEU A 297 -5.66 18.59 -10.13
N LYS A 298 -5.52 19.57 -11.04
CA LYS A 298 -5.16 19.31 -12.45
C LYS A 298 -3.74 18.74 -12.57
N ILE A 299 -2.77 19.26 -11.82
CA ILE A 299 -1.39 18.76 -11.78
C ILE A 299 -1.36 17.30 -11.32
N VAL A 300 -2.02 16.98 -10.20
CA VAL A 300 -2.12 15.61 -9.69
C VAL A 300 -2.70 14.67 -10.76
N LYS A 301 -3.84 15.05 -11.36
CA LYS A 301 -4.46 14.27 -12.45
C LYS A 301 -3.53 14.10 -13.66
N ALA A 302 -2.80 15.15 -14.04
CA ALA A 302 -1.86 15.11 -15.17
C ALA A 302 -0.66 14.21 -14.88
N VAL A 303 -0.06 14.29 -13.69
CA VAL A 303 1.09 13.47 -13.29
C VAL A 303 0.72 11.99 -13.28
N PHE A 304 -0.40 11.62 -12.65
CA PHE A 304 -0.87 10.23 -12.66
C PHE A 304 -1.33 9.78 -14.04
N GLY A 305 -1.99 10.65 -14.82
CA GLY A 305 -2.38 10.37 -16.20
C GLY A 305 -1.18 10.09 -17.12
N PHE A 306 -0.12 10.88 -17.00
CA PHE A 306 1.13 10.68 -17.73
C PHE A 306 1.81 9.37 -17.31
N ARG A 307 1.91 9.11 -16.00
CA ARG A 307 2.42 7.85 -15.45
C ARG A 307 1.63 6.65 -15.98
N LYS A 308 0.30 6.74 -16.05
CA LYS A 308 -0.60 5.72 -16.58
C LYS A 308 -0.31 5.44 -18.05
N ILE A 309 -0.12 6.47 -18.87
CA ILE A 309 0.24 6.34 -20.29
C ILE A 309 1.61 5.67 -20.46
N ILE A 310 2.62 6.09 -19.70
CA ILE A 310 3.96 5.48 -19.73
C ILE A 310 3.88 4.01 -19.32
N SER A 311 3.27 3.73 -18.16
CA SER A 311 3.20 2.37 -17.63
C SER A 311 2.48 1.42 -18.59
N ARG A 312 1.41 1.89 -19.23
CA ARG A 312 0.62 1.09 -20.18
C ARG A 312 1.36 0.81 -21.48
N ASN A 313 2.09 1.78 -22.01
CA ASN A 313 2.55 1.75 -23.40
C ASN A 313 4.07 1.60 -23.56
N LEU A 314 4.86 2.01 -22.57
CA LEU A 314 6.32 2.13 -22.69
C LEU A 314 7.09 1.28 -21.67
N LEU A 315 6.42 0.72 -20.67
CA LEU A 315 7.07 -0.16 -19.69
C LEU A 315 6.58 -1.60 -19.88
N PRO A 316 7.46 -2.58 -20.13
CA PRO A 316 7.07 -3.99 -20.14
C PRO A 316 6.57 -4.42 -18.75
N PRO A 317 5.76 -5.49 -18.65
CA PRO A 317 5.35 -6.04 -17.36
C PRO A 317 6.58 -6.51 -16.57
N ARG A 318 6.60 -6.24 -15.25
CA ARG A 318 7.74 -6.57 -14.38
C ARG A 318 7.83 -8.08 -14.17
N PRO A 319 8.84 -8.80 -14.68
CA PRO A 319 8.94 -10.25 -14.48
C PRO A 319 9.08 -10.58 -12.98
N TRP A 320 8.68 -11.80 -12.59
CA TRP A 320 8.68 -12.22 -11.18
C TRP A 320 10.06 -12.11 -10.50
N SER A 321 11.14 -12.33 -11.25
CA SER A 321 12.51 -12.14 -10.78
C SER A 321 12.80 -10.70 -10.33
N LEU A 322 12.13 -9.72 -10.95
CA LEU A 322 12.25 -8.29 -10.65
C LEU A 322 11.12 -7.75 -9.77
N ARG A 323 10.29 -8.62 -9.17
CA ARG A 323 9.24 -8.22 -8.23
C ARG A 323 9.81 -7.32 -7.12
N VAL A 324 9.01 -6.35 -6.67
CA VAL A 324 9.37 -5.51 -5.53
C VAL A 324 9.36 -6.36 -4.26
N ARG A 325 10.41 -6.24 -3.45
CA ARG A 325 10.61 -6.99 -2.21
C ARG A 325 10.99 -6.00 -1.12
N PRO A 326 10.05 -5.41 -0.36
CA PRO A 326 10.38 -4.33 0.58
C PRO A 326 11.22 -4.81 1.78
N VAL A 327 11.20 -6.11 2.05
CA VAL A 327 12.02 -6.80 3.06
C VAL A 327 12.72 -8.01 2.44
N THR A 328 13.80 -8.49 3.08
CA THR A 328 14.53 -9.67 2.62
C THR A 328 13.67 -10.94 2.72
N ASP A 329 13.79 -11.82 1.71
CA ASP A 329 13.08 -13.11 1.66
C ASP A 329 13.57 -14.04 2.80
N GLU A 330 14.88 -14.08 3.04
CA GLU A 330 15.54 -14.91 4.05
C GLU A 330 16.21 -14.07 5.16
N PRO A 331 16.36 -14.61 6.38
CA PRO A 331 17.13 -13.96 7.43
C PRO A 331 18.64 -14.10 7.19
N ASP A 332 19.43 -13.27 7.88
CA ASP A 332 20.88 -13.48 7.98
C ASP A 332 21.25 -14.62 8.96
N ALA A 333 22.55 -14.84 9.14
CA ALA A 333 23.09 -15.83 10.08
C ALA A 333 22.65 -15.61 11.54
N ASN A 334 22.17 -14.42 11.91
CA ASN A 334 21.69 -14.09 13.24
C ASN A 334 20.16 -14.16 13.36
N GLY A 335 19.47 -14.62 12.32
CA GLY A 335 18.01 -14.67 12.27
C GLY A 335 17.37 -13.29 12.09
N ARG A 336 18.09 -12.30 11.51
CA ARG A 336 17.59 -10.94 11.30
C ARG A 336 17.20 -10.68 9.85
N TYR A 337 16.12 -9.92 9.68
CA TYR A 337 15.62 -9.46 8.39
C TYR A 337 15.99 -7.99 8.17
N PHE A 338 15.96 -7.55 6.91
CA PHE A 338 16.34 -6.20 6.53
C PHE A 338 15.28 -5.61 5.61
N MET A 339 15.08 -4.29 5.72
CA MET A 339 14.41 -3.54 4.68
C MET A 339 15.35 -3.44 3.47
N THR A 340 14.78 -3.36 2.26
CA THR A 340 15.54 -3.22 1.00
C THR A 340 15.45 -1.81 0.42
N GLU A 341 14.52 -1.00 0.92
CA GLU A 341 14.29 0.37 0.51
C GLU A 341 13.87 1.22 1.71
N TYR A 342 14.17 2.52 1.66
CA TYR A 342 13.76 3.50 2.68
C TYR A 342 13.34 4.81 2.01
N GLU A 343 12.44 5.57 2.65
CA GLU A 343 11.99 6.86 2.13
C GLU A 343 12.79 8.04 2.73
N ASN A 344 12.80 8.17 4.06
CA ASN A 344 13.45 9.28 4.76
C ASN A 344 14.70 8.84 5.54
N GLU A 345 14.56 7.79 6.36
CA GLU A 345 15.60 7.32 7.25
C GLU A 345 15.88 5.83 6.98
N PRO A 346 17.15 5.40 6.92
CA PRO A 346 17.54 4.05 6.52
C PRO A 346 17.41 3.03 7.66
N TRP A 347 16.26 3.02 8.35
CA TRP A 347 15.98 2.06 9.42
C TRP A 347 16.01 0.62 8.90
N TYR A 348 16.81 -0.22 9.56
CA TYR A 348 16.94 -1.65 9.26
C TYR A 348 17.49 -1.98 7.86
N ILE A 349 18.18 -1.02 7.23
CA ILE A 349 18.85 -1.22 5.94
C ILE A 349 20.24 -1.82 6.18
N LYS A 350 20.54 -2.93 5.49
CA LYS A 350 21.88 -3.55 5.56
C LYS A 350 22.91 -2.63 4.87
N PRO A 351 24.00 -2.25 5.55
CA PRO A 351 24.97 -1.29 5.02
C PRO A 351 25.96 -1.96 4.05
N THR A 352 25.45 -2.53 2.96
CA THR A 352 26.29 -3.15 1.92
C THR A 352 27.15 -2.11 1.21
N PHE A 353 28.18 -2.55 0.50
CA PHE A 353 29.02 -1.66 -0.30
C PHE A 353 28.18 -0.82 -1.28
N PHE A 354 27.19 -1.42 -1.95
CA PHE A 354 26.35 -0.73 -2.92
C PHE A 354 25.35 0.23 -2.27
N GLU A 355 24.73 -0.15 -1.15
CA GLU A 355 23.81 0.73 -0.43
C GLU A 355 24.51 1.99 0.08
N ARG A 356 25.73 1.83 0.61
CA ARG A 356 26.55 2.93 1.13
C ARG A 356 27.08 3.86 0.05
N ASN A 357 27.38 3.32 -1.13
CA ASN A 357 28.06 4.03 -2.20
C ASN A 357 27.15 4.30 -3.41
N SER A 358 25.83 4.20 -3.25
CA SER A 358 24.88 4.54 -4.31
C SER A 358 24.89 6.05 -4.58
N PRO A 359 24.60 6.50 -5.82
CA PRO A 359 24.52 7.95 -6.12
C PRO A 359 23.59 8.70 -5.16
N LEU A 360 22.47 8.10 -4.78
CA LEU A 360 21.55 8.67 -3.81
C LEU A 360 22.18 8.80 -2.42
N ALA A 361 22.92 7.80 -1.95
CA ALA A 361 23.62 7.87 -0.66
C ALA A 361 24.67 8.98 -0.64
N TRP A 362 25.43 9.15 -1.72
CA TRP A 362 26.41 10.24 -1.86
C TRP A 362 25.74 11.62 -1.84
N VAL A 363 24.63 11.78 -2.59
CA VAL A 363 23.84 13.03 -2.57
C VAL A 363 23.34 13.31 -1.16
N ARG A 364 22.73 12.33 -0.49
CA ARG A 364 22.20 12.48 0.88
C ARG A 364 23.31 12.83 1.88
N TRP A 365 24.46 12.17 1.80
CA TRP A 365 25.64 12.49 2.61
C TRP A 365 26.11 13.94 2.39
N ALA A 366 26.23 14.38 1.13
CA ALA A 366 26.70 15.71 0.79
C ALA A 366 25.78 16.83 1.30
N VAL A 367 24.48 16.57 1.42
CA VAL A 367 23.48 17.55 1.93
C VAL A 367 23.10 17.30 3.40
N GLY A 368 23.85 16.46 4.13
CA GLY A 368 23.64 16.20 5.56
C GLY A 368 22.34 15.44 5.88
N LYS A 369 21.79 14.67 4.93
CA LYS A 369 20.59 13.84 5.13
C LYS A 369 20.95 12.42 5.55
N PRO A 370 20.05 11.71 6.27
CA PRO A 370 20.27 10.33 6.70
C PRO A 370 20.60 9.40 5.53
N TYR A 371 21.62 8.57 5.66
CA TYR A 371 22.02 7.57 4.66
C TYR A 371 22.53 6.30 5.38
N PRO A 372 22.63 5.12 4.72
CA PRO A 372 22.94 3.83 5.37
C PRO A 372 24.39 3.73 5.86
N ASN A 373 24.81 4.59 6.80
CA ASN A 373 26.20 4.77 7.22
C ASN A 373 26.80 3.58 7.99
N GLY A 374 25.97 2.60 8.37
CA GLY A 374 26.35 1.39 9.10
C GLY A 374 26.51 1.58 10.60
N LYS A 375 26.08 2.71 11.17
CA LYS A 375 26.11 3.00 12.61
C LYS A 375 24.73 3.30 13.17
N ASP A 376 24.03 4.23 12.54
CA ASP A 376 22.71 4.70 12.97
C ASP A 376 21.61 3.85 12.32
N TYR A 377 20.37 3.98 12.82
CA TYR A 377 19.18 3.40 12.19
C TYR A 377 19.14 1.85 12.18
N LYS A 378 19.79 1.18 13.15
CA LYS A 378 19.78 -0.29 13.30
C LYS A 378 20.21 -1.06 12.03
N PRO A 379 21.45 -0.86 11.55
CA PRO A 379 21.96 -1.50 10.34
C PRO A 379 22.06 -3.03 10.45
N GLN A 380 21.96 -3.59 11.66
CA GLN A 380 21.91 -5.02 11.94
C GLN A 380 20.57 -5.69 11.57
N GLY A 381 19.55 -4.91 11.19
CA GLY A 381 18.22 -5.44 10.85
C GLY A 381 17.37 -5.72 12.09
N TYR A 382 16.22 -6.37 11.88
CA TYR A 382 15.20 -6.59 12.91
C TYR A 382 14.89 -8.08 13.10
N LYS A 383 14.38 -8.41 14.30
CA LYS A 383 13.54 -9.58 14.52
C LYS A 383 12.10 -9.11 14.66
N ILE A 384 11.14 -9.88 14.17
CA ILE A 384 9.73 -9.43 14.09
C ILE A 384 9.17 -8.98 15.45
N PHE A 385 9.46 -9.71 16.54
CA PHE A 385 9.01 -9.33 17.88
C PHE A 385 9.75 -8.15 18.52
N GLU A 386 10.88 -7.72 17.95
CA GLU A 386 11.60 -6.51 18.39
C GLU A 386 11.01 -5.24 17.75
N VAL A 387 10.26 -5.35 16.64
CA VAL A 387 9.74 -4.20 15.89
C VAL A 387 8.77 -3.37 16.74
N GLY A 388 8.89 -2.04 16.67
CA GLY A 388 8.05 -1.09 17.39
C GLY A 388 8.86 -0.07 18.20
N PRO A 389 8.19 0.73 19.05
CA PRO A 389 8.85 1.76 19.86
C PRO A 389 10.00 1.21 20.69
N GLU A 390 11.09 1.96 20.81
CA GLU A 390 12.32 1.52 21.49
C GLU A 390 12.06 1.00 22.92
N LYS A 391 11.22 1.71 23.67
CA LYS A 391 10.83 1.33 25.04
C LYS A 391 10.05 0.01 25.14
N LEU A 392 9.63 -0.58 24.02
CA LEU A 392 8.88 -1.83 23.95
C LEU A 392 9.68 -2.95 23.28
N GLU A 393 10.93 -2.72 22.91
CA GLU A 393 11.80 -3.78 22.42
C GLU A 393 12.04 -4.83 23.50
N GLY A 394 11.93 -6.11 23.14
CA GLY A 394 12.05 -7.21 24.10
C GLY A 394 10.88 -7.34 25.09
N HIS A 395 9.88 -6.47 25.05
CA HIS A 395 8.68 -6.58 25.87
C HIS A 395 7.59 -7.40 25.19
N GLY A 396 6.87 -8.21 25.98
CA GLY A 396 5.73 -8.99 25.51
C GLY A 396 6.10 -10.20 24.64
N LEU A 397 7.35 -10.67 24.71
CA LEU A 397 7.84 -11.76 23.83
C LEU A 397 7.01 -13.04 24.00
N ASP A 398 6.67 -13.42 25.23
CA ASP A 398 5.93 -14.66 25.48
C ASP A 398 4.45 -14.53 25.07
N GLU A 399 3.84 -13.35 25.25
CA GLU A 399 2.49 -13.05 24.73
C GLU A 399 2.47 -13.08 23.19
N CYS A 400 3.53 -12.55 22.55
CA CYS A 400 3.68 -12.60 21.09
C CYS A 400 3.87 -14.04 20.59
N LYS A 401 4.72 -14.84 21.24
CA LYS A 401 4.93 -16.26 20.89
C LYS A 401 3.64 -17.06 21.06
N ALA A 402 2.96 -16.93 22.19
CA ALA A 402 1.70 -17.63 22.44
C ALA A 402 0.62 -17.23 21.41
N THR A 403 0.55 -15.95 21.04
CA THR A 403 -0.38 -15.49 20.00
C THR A 403 -0.01 -16.06 18.63
N ARG A 404 1.27 -16.03 18.24
CA ARG A 404 1.76 -16.63 17.00
C ARG A 404 1.42 -18.12 16.96
N ASP A 405 1.71 -18.87 18.02
CA ASP A 405 1.51 -20.32 18.07
C ASP A 405 0.02 -20.68 17.99
N ARG A 406 -0.85 -19.90 18.66
CA ARG A 406 -2.31 -20.01 18.52
C ARG A 406 -2.76 -19.77 17.08
N LEU A 407 -2.26 -18.72 16.43
CA LEU A 407 -2.60 -18.43 15.03
C LEU A 407 -2.10 -19.53 14.10
N MET A 408 -0.87 -20.02 14.29
CA MET A 408 -0.30 -21.12 13.51
C MET A 408 -1.05 -22.45 13.69
N SER A 409 -1.61 -22.70 14.88
CA SER A 409 -2.46 -23.89 15.13
C SER A 409 -3.87 -23.78 14.54
N SER A 410 -4.28 -22.59 14.10
CA SER A 410 -5.57 -22.38 13.44
C SER A 410 -5.44 -22.62 11.94
N ASP A 411 -6.53 -23.03 11.28
CA ASP A 411 -6.57 -23.21 9.84
C ASP A 411 -6.64 -21.84 9.13
N ARG A 412 -5.51 -21.12 9.12
CA ARG A 412 -5.37 -19.78 8.52
C ARG A 412 -5.41 -19.79 7.00
N GLY A 413 -5.15 -20.95 6.39
CA GLY A 413 -5.01 -21.10 4.95
C GLY A 413 -6.34 -21.28 4.23
N ARG A 414 -7.38 -21.80 4.91
CA ARG A 414 -8.68 -22.10 4.31
C ARG A 414 -9.45 -20.87 3.83
N CYS A 415 -10.56 -21.11 3.11
CA CYS A 415 -11.53 -20.07 2.82
C CYS A 415 -12.27 -19.67 4.11
N PRO A 416 -12.31 -18.37 4.49
CA PRO A 416 -12.99 -17.91 5.70
C PRO A 416 -14.52 -17.91 5.58
N PHE A 417 -15.07 -18.06 4.38
CA PHE A 417 -16.52 -17.92 4.10
C PHE A 417 -17.25 -19.26 3.91
N VAL A 418 -16.52 -20.37 3.91
CA VAL A 418 -17.12 -21.70 3.92
C VAL A 418 -17.42 -22.07 5.37
N PHE A 419 -18.62 -21.73 5.81
CA PHE A 419 -19.14 -22.19 7.10
C PHE A 419 -19.40 -23.70 7.03
N GLN A 420 -18.90 -24.44 8.04
CA GLN A 420 -19.20 -25.87 8.22
C GLN A 420 -20.62 -26.06 8.74
#